data_AF-A0AB38UUG7-F1
#
_entry.id   AF-A0AB38UUG7-F1
#
_cell.length_a   1.000
_cell.length_b   1.000
_cell.length_c   1.000
_cell.angle_alpha   90.00
_cell.angle_beta   90.00
_cell.angle_gamma   90.00
#
_symmetry.space_group_name_H-M   'P 1'
#
loop_
_entity.id
_entity.type
_entity.pdbx_description
1 polymer ?
#
loop_
_entity_poly.entity_id
_entity_poly.type
_entity_poly.pdbx_seq_one_letter_code
_entity_poly.pdbx_strand_id
1 'polypeptide(L)'
;MLWGNAGISGPGLDGRTVPLTMHAVTEPVVYISVNGGPNVPVLVDTGSAGLVVTPNEVGGIFGMFRMGLPTSFGLSGYSGGLTYLYATYHAPVDFGNGIATPPTDVNVVLLSFPQTFSGYFAPAGVNGVLGIGPNATGPGPSIPNQALSGDLNQGVLINIPEGTMRFGPDPLGAGDSITGSPIATLGLKINGGSLQHVPMIVDSGGVLGTMPANVLGTGQVSGNVPDGTHIQVYTNDGSTLLYEYFVNGNGPRVISSGLMNTGYVPFDLQPVYVSYSPSGVGTTVFH
;
A
#
# COMPACT_ATOMS: atom_id res chain seq x y z
N MET A 1 -18.40 -24.39 14.46
CA MET A 1 -16.93 -24.41 14.35
C MET A 1 -16.58 -25.36 13.21
N LEU A 2 -15.57 -25.04 12.40
CA LEU A 2 -15.20 -25.62 11.09
C LEU A 2 -16.17 -25.22 9.96
N TRP A 3 -15.80 -24.69 8.79
CA TRP A 3 -14.58 -24.79 7.98
C TRP A 3 -14.34 -23.46 7.25
N GLY A 4 -13.24 -22.78 7.57
CA GLY A 4 -12.60 -21.79 6.71
C GLY A 4 -11.13 -22.15 6.67
N ASN A 5 -10.50 -22.16 5.49
CA ASN A 5 -9.05 -22.32 5.45
C ASN A 5 -8.44 -21.09 6.13
N ALA A 6 -7.61 -21.33 7.15
CA ALA A 6 -6.84 -20.25 7.74
C ALA A 6 -5.92 -19.63 6.66
N GLY A 7 -5.69 -18.32 6.76
CA GLY A 7 -4.61 -17.67 6.02
C GLY A 7 -3.28 -18.42 6.18
N ILE A 8 -2.38 -18.33 5.19
CA ILE A 8 -1.06 -18.97 5.27
C ILE A 8 -0.37 -18.45 6.54
N SER A 9 -0.06 -19.36 7.47
CA SER A 9 0.68 -18.99 8.68
C SER A 9 2.16 -18.78 8.33
N GLY A 10 2.66 -17.57 8.59
CA GLY A 10 4.05 -17.18 8.36
C GLY A 10 5.01 -17.55 9.49
N PRO A 11 6.29 -17.12 9.41
CA PRO A 11 7.34 -17.48 10.37
C PRO A 11 7.14 -16.90 11.78
N GLY A 12 6.18 -15.98 12.00
CA GLY A 12 5.80 -15.54 13.33
C GLY A 12 4.63 -16.37 13.84
N LEU A 13 4.78 -17.12 14.93
CA LEU A 13 3.64 -17.65 15.71
C LEU A 13 3.23 -16.66 16.82
N ASP A 14 3.46 -15.37 16.57
CA ASP A 14 3.33 -14.28 17.53
C ASP A 14 1.96 -13.59 17.50
N GLY A 15 1.06 -14.05 16.62
CA GLY A 15 -0.27 -13.48 16.41
C GLY A 15 -0.25 -12.05 15.85
N ARG A 16 0.87 -11.62 15.22
CA ARG A 16 1.05 -10.25 14.71
C ARG A 16 1.76 -10.17 13.37
N THR A 17 2.55 -11.18 13.01
CA THR A 17 3.42 -11.12 11.84
C THR A 17 2.94 -12.07 10.76
N VAL A 18 2.95 -11.60 9.51
CA VAL A 18 2.66 -12.38 8.30
C VAL A 18 3.82 -12.25 7.30
N PRO A 19 4.02 -13.25 6.40
CA PRO A 19 5.03 -13.14 5.36
C PRO A 19 4.67 -12.02 4.38
N LEU A 20 5.69 -11.29 3.94
CA LEU A 20 5.61 -10.34 2.84
C LEU A 20 6.65 -10.76 1.79
N THR A 21 6.22 -10.85 0.54
CA THR A 21 7.09 -11.24 -0.57
C THR A 21 7.12 -10.16 -1.63
N MET A 22 8.30 -9.86 -2.18
CA MET A 22 8.41 -8.96 -3.33
C MET A 22 8.16 -9.72 -4.62
N HIS A 23 7.24 -9.20 -5.44
CA HIS A 23 7.03 -9.62 -6.82
C HIS A 23 7.59 -8.55 -7.77
N ALA A 24 8.18 -8.96 -8.89
CA ALA A 24 8.74 -8.07 -9.91
C ALA A 24 9.65 -6.94 -9.36
N VAL A 25 10.37 -7.21 -8.26
CA VAL A 25 11.22 -6.27 -7.50
C VAL A 25 10.43 -5.22 -6.71
N THR A 26 9.36 -4.64 -7.26
CA THR A 26 8.71 -3.44 -6.69
C THR A 26 7.41 -3.68 -5.95
N GLU A 27 6.85 -4.89 -6.00
CA GLU A 27 5.46 -5.14 -5.59
C GLU A 27 5.43 -5.95 -4.28
N PRO A 28 5.17 -5.31 -3.12
CA PRO A 28 5.04 -6.02 -1.85
C PRO A 28 3.71 -6.77 -1.79
N VAL A 29 3.77 -8.09 -1.63
CA VAL A 29 2.61 -8.98 -1.64
C VAL A 29 2.44 -9.68 -0.30
N VAL A 30 1.20 -9.71 0.18
CA VAL A 30 0.77 -10.55 1.30
C VAL A 30 -0.39 -11.43 0.86
N TYR A 31 -0.70 -12.47 1.64
CA TYR A 31 -1.83 -13.36 1.38
C TYR A 31 -2.94 -13.10 2.38
N ILE A 32 -4.17 -13.06 1.89
CA ILE A 32 -5.38 -12.94 2.73
C ILE A 32 -6.43 -13.98 2.33
N SER A 33 -7.40 -14.23 3.19
CA SER A 33 -8.65 -14.92 2.86
C SER A 33 -9.83 -14.04 3.26
N VAL A 34 -10.80 -13.90 2.36
CA VAL A 34 -12.05 -13.17 2.62
C VAL A 34 -13.16 -14.18 2.88
N ASN A 35 -13.85 -14.05 4.02
CA ASN A 35 -14.97 -14.90 4.42
C ASN A 35 -14.67 -16.42 4.36
N GLY A 36 -13.44 -16.82 4.70
CA GLY A 36 -12.98 -18.22 4.63
C GLY A 36 -12.84 -18.77 3.21
N GLY A 37 -12.74 -17.88 2.21
CA GLY A 37 -12.44 -18.19 0.81
C GLY A 37 -10.99 -18.68 0.60
N PRO A 38 -10.52 -18.75 -0.66
CA PRO A 38 -9.13 -19.11 -0.94
C PRO A 38 -8.15 -18.10 -0.34
N ASN A 39 -6.90 -18.52 -0.18
CA ASN A 39 -5.80 -17.60 0.13
C ASN A 39 -5.35 -16.92 -1.16
N VAL A 40 -5.36 -15.59 -1.17
CA VAL A 40 -5.20 -14.78 -2.38
C VAL A 40 -4.07 -13.77 -2.21
N PRO A 41 -3.21 -13.58 -3.22
CA PRO A 41 -2.17 -12.58 -3.18
C PRO A 41 -2.76 -11.19 -3.41
N VAL A 42 -2.45 -10.27 -2.51
CA VAL A 42 -2.84 -8.85 -2.61
C VAL A 42 -1.61 -7.95 -2.50
N LEU A 43 -1.61 -6.87 -3.28
CA LEU A 43 -0.60 -5.81 -3.18
C LEU A 43 -0.82 -5.05 -1.88
N VAL A 44 0.24 -4.88 -1.08
CA VAL A 44 0.25 -3.97 0.06
C VAL A 44 0.48 -2.57 -0.47
N ASP A 45 -0.55 -1.72 -0.41
CA ASP A 45 -0.54 -0.41 -1.03
C ASP A 45 -0.79 0.67 0.02
N THR A 46 0.27 1.38 0.44
CA THR A 46 0.13 2.53 1.33
C THR A 46 -0.47 3.75 0.63
N GLY A 47 -0.41 3.82 -0.70
CA GLY A 47 -0.96 4.90 -1.53
C GLY A 47 -2.49 4.93 -1.64
N SER A 48 -3.18 3.84 -1.26
CA SER A 48 -4.65 3.74 -1.30
C SER A 48 -5.27 3.28 0.02
N ALA A 49 -6.60 3.35 0.13
CA ALA A 49 -7.36 2.98 1.32
C ALA A 49 -8.48 1.97 1.00
N GLY A 50 -8.38 0.79 1.60
CA GLY A 50 -9.40 -0.26 1.53
C GLY A 50 -9.02 -1.46 0.68
N LEU A 51 -9.81 -2.53 0.81
CA LEU A 51 -9.55 -3.80 0.14
C LEU A 51 -10.39 -3.94 -1.13
N VAL A 52 -9.71 -4.18 -2.25
CA VAL A 52 -10.34 -4.58 -3.52
C VAL A 52 -9.86 -5.94 -3.93
N VAL A 53 -10.80 -6.79 -4.32
CA VAL A 53 -10.53 -8.12 -4.85
C VAL A 53 -11.44 -8.43 -6.05
N THR A 54 -11.08 -9.44 -6.84
CA THR A 54 -11.96 -9.94 -7.90
C THR A 54 -12.95 -10.98 -7.37
N PRO A 55 -14.05 -11.28 -8.10
CA PRO A 55 -15.01 -12.29 -7.68
C PRO A 55 -14.38 -13.66 -7.41
N ASN A 56 -13.36 -14.06 -8.19
CA ASN A 56 -12.70 -15.36 -8.00
C ASN A 56 -11.96 -15.44 -6.67
N GLU A 57 -11.40 -14.32 -6.20
CA GLU A 57 -10.65 -14.25 -4.95
C GLU A 57 -11.52 -14.45 -3.71
N VAL A 58 -12.82 -14.24 -3.82
CA VAL A 58 -13.78 -14.51 -2.73
C VAL A 58 -14.48 -15.85 -2.87
N GLY A 59 -14.09 -16.69 -3.85
CA GLY A 59 -14.72 -17.98 -4.14
C GLY A 59 -15.77 -17.94 -5.27
N GLY A 60 -15.64 -16.97 -6.17
CA GLY A 60 -16.56 -16.76 -7.29
C GLY A 60 -17.96 -16.35 -6.84
N ILE A 61 -18.95 -16.61 -7.69
CA ILE A 61 -20.35 -16.24 -7.42
C ILE A 61 -20.90 -16.88 -6.13
N PHE A 62 -20.49 -18.11 -5.82
CA PHE A 62 -20.91 -18.79 -4.59
C PHE A 62 -20.28 -18.15 -3.34
N GLY A 63 -19.02 -17.74 -3.45
CA GLY A 63 -18.34 -16.94 -2.44
C GLY A 63 -19.04 -15.62 -2.14
N MET A 64 -19.41 -14.90 -3.20
CA MET A 64 -20.21 -13.68 -3.10
C MET A 64 -21.55 -13.92 -2.40
N PHE A 65 -22.28 -14.98 -2.73
CA PHE A 65 -23.52 -15.31 -2.02
C PHE A 65 -23.32 -15.62 -0.53
N ARG A 66 -22.19 -16.23 -0.14
CA ARG A 66 -21.86 -16.50 1.27
C ARG A 66 -21.57 -15.24 2.07
N MET A 67 -21.15 -14.15 1.42
CA MET A 67 -20.96 -12.84 2.06
C MET A 67 -22.28 -12.08 2.25
N GLY A 68 -23.39 -12.59 1.71
CA GLY A 68 -24.70 -11.96 1.80
C GLY A 68 -24.95 -10.93 0.70
N LEU A 69 -25.85 -9.97 0.97
CA LEU A 69 -26.14 -8.89 0.03
C LEU A 69 -25.07 -7.80 0.12
N PRO A 70 -24.71 -7.15 -1.01
CA PRO A 70 -23.82 -6.01 -0.97
C PRO A 70 -24.45 -4.85 -0.19
N THR A 71 -23.63 -4.13 0.57
CA THR A 71 -24.02 -2.96 1.37
C THR A 71 -24.05 -1.68 0.54
N SER A 72 -23.24 -1.61 -0.52
CA SER A 72 -23.21 -0.48 -1.45
C SER A 72 -22.58 -0.86 -2.80
N PHE A 73 -22.62 0.08 -3.75
CA PHE A 73 -21.95 -0.01 -5.05
C PHE A 73 -21.24 1.32 -5.34
N GLY A 74 -20.14 1.26 -6.07
CA GLY A 74 -19.37 2.47 -6.41
C GLY A 74 -18.47 2.29 -7.63
N LEU A 75 -17.95 3.42 -8.10
CA LEU A 75 -16.92 3.47 -9.13
C LEU A 75 -15.63 3.97 -8.50
N SER A 76 -14.49 3.40 -8.90
CA SER A 76 -13.17 3.89 -8.52
C SER A 76 -12.17 3.62 -9.65
N GLY A 77 -10.92 4.04 -9.46
CA GLY A 77 -9.83 3.77 -10.38
C GLY A 77 -8.50 3.54 -9.67
N TYR A 78 -7.53 3.01 -10.41
CA TYR A 78 -6.15 2.83 -9.97
C TYR A 78 -5.20 3.55 -10.91
N SER A 79 -4.35 4.41 -10.34
CA SER A 79 -3.25 5.15 -11.01
C SER A 79 -3.62 5.82 -12.34
N GLY A 80 -4.89 6.18 -12.54
CA GLY A 80 -5.41 6.76 -13.79
C GLY A 80 -5.45 5.82 -15.01
N GLY A 81 -5.01 4.56 -14.86
CA GLY A 81 -4.95 3.57 -15.94
C GLY A 81 -6.08 2.53 -15.93
N LEU A 82 -6.86 2.51 -14.84
CA LEU A 82 -7.97 1.59 -14.65
C LEU A 82 -9.14 2.33 -14.00
N THR A 83 -10.36 2.06 -14.45
CA THR A 83 -11.60 2.41 -13.76
C THR A 83 -12.44 1.14 -13.61
N TYR A 84 -13.11 0.98 -12.47
CA TYR A 84 -13.89 -0.21 -12.18
C TYR A 84 -15.14 0.09 -11.33
N LEU A 85 -16.18 -0.67 -11.61
CA LEU A 85 -17.39 -0.79 -10.81
C LEU A 85 -17.19 -1.89 -9.79
N TYR A 86 -17.54 -1.63 -8.53
CA TYR A 86 -17.48 -2.60 -7.46
C TYR A 86 -18.80 -2.65 -6.67
N ALA A 87 -18.99 -3.77 -5.99
CA ALA A 87 -19.96 -3.93 -4.90
C ALA A 87 -19.20 -4.09 -3.59
N THR A 88 -19.64 -3.39 -2.55
CA THR A 88 -19.08 -3.52 -1.20
C THR A 88 -19.83 -4.59 -0.43
N TYR A 89 -19.10 -5.50 0.20
CA TYR A 89 -19.60 -6.55 1.08
C TYR A 89 -19.03 -6.36 2.48
N HIS A 90 -19.73 -6.89 3.48
CA HIS A 90 -19.30 -6.84 4.87
C HIS A 90 -18.90 -8.23 5.35
N ALA A 91 -17.60 -8.52 5.38
CA ALA A 91 -17.06 -9.86 5.57
C ALA A 91 -15.74 -9.83 6.35
N PRO A 92 -15.40 -10.90 7.09
CA PRO A 92 -14.12 -10.96 7.78
C PRO A 92 -12.96 -11.15 6.78
N VAL A 93 -11.82 -10.55 7.09
CA VAL A 93 -10.56 -10.72 6.37
C VAL A 93 -9.55 -11.39 7.29
N ASP A 94 -9.04 -12.54 6.88
CA ASP A 94 -8.01 -13.31 7.59
C ASP A 94 -6.66 -13.13 6.89
N PHE A 95 -5.67 -12.62 7.61
CA PHE A 95 -4.30 -12.42 7.12
C PHE A 95 -3.40 -13.64 7.41
N GLY A 96 -3.93 -14.67 8.08
CA GLY A 96 -3.19 -15.81 8.60
C GLY A 96 -2.70 -15.59 10.02
N ASN A 97 -2.09 -16.62 10.61
CA ASN A 97 -1.49 -16.54 11.95
C ASN A 97 -2.46 -16.08 13.06
N GLY A 98 -3.77 -16.34 12.91
CA GLY A 98 -4.80 -15.90 13.85
C GLY A 98 -5.12 -14.40 13.78
N ILE A 99 -4.58 -13.67 12.80
CA ILE A 99 -4.83 -12.25 12.58
C ILE A 99 -6.02 -12.12 11.63
N ALA A 100 -7.20 -11.95 12.21
CA ALA A 100 -8.42 -11.80 11.44
C ALA A 100 -9.27 -10.65 11.96
N THR A 101 -9.92 -9.94 11.04
CA THR A 101 -10.87 -8.89 11.38
C THR A 101 -12.21 -9.53 11.77
N PRO A 102 -13.01 -8.90 12.64
CA PRO A 102 -14.47 -8.95 12.52
C PRO A 102 -14.91 -8.56 11.10
N PRO A 103 -16.18 -8.78 10.71
CA PRO A 103 -16.68 -8.29 9.43
C PRO A 103 -16.32 -6.82 9.19
N THR A 104 -15.72 -6.55 8.03
CA THR A 104 -15.28 -5.22 7.58
C THR A 104 -15.61 -5.08 6.10
N ASP A 105 -15.48 -3.88 5.56
CA ASP A 105 -15.84 -3.61 4.17
C ASP A 105 -14.80 -4.16 3.19
N VAL A 106 -15.29 -4.92 2.22
CA VAL A 106 -14.50 -5.53 1.13
C VAL A 106 -15.16 -5.19 -0.20
N ASN A 107 -14.43 -4.56 -1.10
CA ASN A 107 -14.92 -4.26 -2.44
C ASN A 107 -14.62 -5.41 -3.39
N VAL A 108 -15.66 -5.91 -4.06
CA VAL A 108 -15.54 -6.93 -5.10
C VAL A 108 -15.80 -6.28 -6.46
N VAL A 109 -14.82 -6.38 -7.35
CA VAL A 109 -14.91 -5.81 -8.71
C VAL A 109 -15.99 -6.56 -9.51
N LEU A 110 -16.90 -5.80 -10.12
CA LEU A 110 -17.94 -6.33 -11.00
C LEU A 110 -17.56 -6.16 -12.48
N LEU A 111 -16.96 -5.02 -12.83
CA LEU A 111 -16.57 -4.65 -14.18
C LEU A 111 -15.43 -3.64 -14.15
N SER A 112 -14.52 -3.68 -15.12
CA SER A 112 -13.44 -2.69 -15.24
C SER A 112 -13.12 -2.35 -16.70
N PHE A 113 -12.52 -1.17 -16.91
CA PHE A 113 -12.12 -0.63 -18.22
C PHE A 113 -10.86 0.25 -18.09
N PRO A 114 -10.05 0.42 -19.15
CA PRO A 114 -10.18 -0.17 -20.50
C PRO A 114 -9.80 -1.66 -20.56
N GLN A 115 -9.36 -2.25 -19.45
CA GLN A 115 -8.96 -3.65 -19.35
C GLN A 115 -9.54 -4.30 -18.08
N THR A 116 -9.37 -5.61 -17.93
CA THR A 116 -9.79 -6.33 -16.71
C THR A 116 -8.92 -5.92 -15.51
N PHE A 117 -9.49 -5.95 -14.31
CA PHE A 117 -8.74 -5.67 -13.07
C PHE A 117 -7.56 -6.62 -12.91
N SER A 118 -7.78 -7.93 -13.09
CA SER A 118 -6.70 -8.93 -13.09
C SER A 118 -5.67 -8.68 -14.19
N GLY A 119 -6.07 -8.19 -15.37
CA GLY A 119 -5.14 -7.88 -16.46
C GLY A 119 -4.24 -6.69 -16.11
N TYR A 120 -4.81 -5.66 -15.47
CA TYR A 120 -4.07 -4.49 -15.01
C TYR A 120 -3.02 -4.85 -13.96
N PHE A 121 -3.37 -5.71 -13.00
CA PHE A 121 -2.48 -6.14 -11.91
C PHE A 121 -1.66 -7.41 -12.23
N ALA A 122 -1.81 -8.00 -13.42
CA ALA A 122 -1.04 -9.17 -13.83
C ALA A 122 0.49 -8.96 -13.75
N PRO A 123 1.06 -7.80 -14.14
CA PRO A 123 2.49 -7.53 -13.95
C PRO A 123 2.92 -7.52 -12.47
N ALA A 124 2.01 -7.16 -11.57
CA ALA A 124 2.24 -7.18 -10.13
C ALA A 124 2.03 -8.56 -9.49
N GLY A 125 1.53 -9.55 -10.24
CA GLY A 125 1.34 -10.91 -9.75
C GLY A 125 0.21 -11.05 -8.72
N VAL A 126 -0.71 -10.07 -8.66
CA VAL A 126 -1.79 -10.02 -7.67
C VAL A 126 -3.16 -9.94 -8.32
N ASN A 127 -4.19 -10.32 -7.56
CA ASN A 127 -5.59 -10.23 -7.96
C ASN A 127 -6.44 -9.39 -7.00
N GLY A 128 -5.77 -8.62 -6.16
CA GLY A 128 -6.38 -7.65 -5.26
C GLY A 128 -5.35 -6.64 -4.75
N VAL A 129 -5.87 -5.60 -4.13
CA VAL A 129 -5.08 -4.52 -3.52
C VAL A 129 -5.59 -4.32 -2.10
N LEU A 130 -4.66 -4.38 -1.15
CA LEU A 130 -4.86 -4.06 0.25
C LEU A 130 -4.34 -2.64 0.49
N GLY A 131 -5.24 -1.66 0.34
CA GLY A 131 -4.98 -0.27 0.63
C GLY A 131 -4.93 -0.02 2.14
N ILE A 132 -3.80 0.46 2.65
CA ILE A 132 -3.53 0.67 4.08
C ILE A 132 -3.14 2.11 4.44
N GLY A 133 -3.34 3.06 3.54
CA GLY A 133 -3.02 4.48 3.76
C GLY A 133 -4.10 5.23 4.54
N PRO A 134 -3.87 5.67 5.80
CA PRO A 134 -4.91 6.29 6.65
C PRO A 134 -5.47 7.63 6.15
N ASN A 135 -4.75 8.36 5.31
CA ASN A 135 -5.21 9.59 4.66
C ASN A 135 -5.27 9.48 3.12
N ALA A 136 -5.18 8.25 2.60
CA ALA A 136 -5.33 7.98 1.18
C ALA A 136 -6.79 8.02 0.75
N THR A 137 -7.01 8.18 -0.56
CA THR A 137 -8.35 8.12 -1.14
C THR A 137 -8.66 6.73 -1.66
N GLY A 138 -9.77 6.15 -1.17
CA GLY A 138 -10.50 5.07 -1.82
C GLY A 138 -9.68 3.81 -2.15
N PRO A 139 -10.34 2.78 -2.70
CA PRO A 139 -11.76 2.70 -3.07
C PRO A 139 -12.69 2.24 -1.95
N GLY A 140 -12.15 1.71 -0.86
CA GLY A 140 -12.95 1.23 0.28
C GLY A 140 -13.39 2.39 1.16
N PRO A 141 -14.54 2.27 1.84
CA PRO A 141 -14.95 3.23 2.86
C PRO A 141 -14.08 3.13 4.13
N SER A 142 -13.30 2.06 4.28
CA SER A 142 -12.45 1.79 5.45
C SER A 142 -11.23 0.94 5.08
N ILE A 143 -10.19 1.00 5.93
CA ILE A 143 -9.00 0.15 5.85
C ILE A 143 -9.25 -1.11 6.71
N PRO A 144 -9.20 -2.33 6.16
CA PRO A 144 -9.49 -3.56 6.91
C PRO A 144 -8.67 -3.70 8.19
N ASN A 145 -7.41 -3.29 8.16
CA ASN A 145 -6.49 -3.38 9.30
C ASN A 145 -6.98 -2.58 10.51
N GLN A 146 -7.69 -1.46 10.28
CA GLN A 146 -8.28 -0.66 11.35
C GLN A 146 -9.45 -1.38 12.06
N ALA A 147 -10.03 -2.41 11.43
CA ALA A 147 -11.08 -3.24 12.04
C ALA A 147 -10.52 -4.37 12.93
N LEU A 148 -9.20 -4.61 12.94
CA LEU A 148 -8.59 -5.62 13.82
C LEU A 148 -8.87 -5.32 15.30
N SER A 149 -8.94 -6.36 16.12
CA SER A 149 -9.22 -6.22 17.55
C SER A 149 -7.99 -5.82 18.36
N GLY A 150 -8.21 -5.10 19.46
CA GLY A 150 -7.15 -4.82 20.43
C GLY A 150 -6.13 -3.82 19.92
N ASP A 151 -4.84 -4.12 20.12
CA ASP A 151 -3.73 -3.27 19.70
C ASP A 151 -3.33 -3.48 18.23
N LEU A 152 -3.82 -4.54 17.57
CA LEU A 152 -3.49 -4.88 16.18
C LEU A 152 -3.93 -3.82 15.16
N ASN A 153 -4.88 -2.96 15.51
CA ASN A 153 -5.41 -1.90 14.66
C ASN A 153 -4.68 -0.56 14.79
N GLN A 154 -3.51 -0.52 15.43
CA GLN A 154 -2.78 0.75 15.64
C GLN A 154 -1.94 1.17 14.43
N GLY A 155 -1.56 0.20 13.59
CA GLY A 155 -0.71 0.41 12.44
C GLY A 155 -0.12 -0.88 11.91
N VAL A 156 0.81 -0.73 10.97
CA VAL A 156 1.52 -1.83 10.32
C VAL A 156 2.98 -1.45 10.09
N LEU A 157 3.91 -2.32 10.50
CA LEU A 157 5.30 -2.28 10.07
C LEU A 157 5.46 -3.10 8.79
N ILE A 158 5.95 -2.47 7.74
CA ILE A 158 6.34 -3.11 6.48
C ILE A 158 7.86 -3.23 6.51
N ASN A 159 8.36 -4.47 6.54
CA ASN A 159 9.79 -4.75 6.57
C ASN A 159 10.14 -5.65 5.39
N ILE A 160 10.34 -5.03 4.21
CA ILE A 160 10.74 -5.73 2.98
C ILE A 160 12.10 -6.45 3.16
N PRO A 161 13.13 -5.84 3.78
CA PRO A 161 14.40 -6.52 4.04
C PRO A 161 14.27 -7.85 4.81
N GLU A 162 13.33 -7.92 5.77
CA GLU A 162 13.04 -9.15 6.50
C GLU A 162 11.91 -10.01 5.89
N GLY A 163 11.26 -9.53 4.83
CA GLY A 163 10.15 -10.23 4.17
C GLY A 163 8.94 -10.40 5.09
N THR A 164 8.63 -9.38 5.91
CA THR A 164 7.51 -9.44 6.86
C THR A 164 6.63 -8.20 6.84
N MET A 165 5.35 -8.42 7.18
CA MET A 165 4.42 -7.36 7.54
C MET A 165 3.88 -7.67 8.94
N ARG A 166 3.94 -6.69 9.85
CA ARG A 166 3.55 -6.87 11.24
C ARG A 166 2.49 -5.86 11.65
N PHE A 167 1.41 -6.35 12.25
CA PHE A 167 0.29 -5.56 12.74
C PHE A 167 0.49 -5.10 14.19
N GLY A 168 -0.11 -3.96 14.50
CA GLY A 168 -0.21 -3.40 15.84
C GLY A 168 0.79 -2.30 16.13
N PRO A 169 1.19 -2.08 17.39
CA PRO A 169 2.14 -1.03 17.75
C PRO A 169 3.50 -1.25 17.06
N ASP A 170 4.16 -0.14 16.73
CA ASP A 170 5.53 -0.16 16.23
C ASP A 170 6.47 -0.88 17.21
N PRO A 171 7.07 -2.02 16.81
CA PRO A 171 7.95 -2.79 17.68
C PRO A 171 9.38 -2.25 17.74
N LEU A 172 9.79 -1.38 16.80
CA LEU A 172 11.18 -0.92 16.65
C LEU A 172 11.45 0.33 17.49
N GLY A 173 10.41 1.07 17.86
CA GLY A 173 10.51 2.19 18.80
C GLY A 173 11.06 3.45 18.13
N ALA A 174 12.33 3.77 18.34
CA ALA A 174 12.91 4.99 17.78
C ALA A 174 12.97 4.92 16.24
N GLY A 175 12.54 5.99 15.59
CA GLY A 175 12.54 6.17 14.14
C GLY A 175 12.15 7.60 13.80
N ASP A 176 12.35 7.97 12.55
CA ASP A 176 12.06 9.32 12.07
C ASP A 176 10.61 9.41 11.62
N SER A 177 9.82 10.11 12.43
CA SER A 177 8.37 10.19 12.30
C SER A 177 7.95 11.43 11.49
N ILE A 178 7.09 11.22 10.49
CA ILE A 178 6.43 12.29 9.72
C ILE A 178 4.92 12.24 9.91
N THR A 179 4.30 13.40 10.12
CA THR A 179 2.84 13.52 10.18
C THR A 179 2.24 13.38 8.78
N GLY A 180 1.23 12.53 8.66
CA GLY A 180 0.56 12.21 7.41
C GLY A 180 1.01 10.86 6.84
N SER A 181 0.06 10.03 6.44
CA SER A 181 0.32 8.78 5.73
C SER A 181 -0.84 8.39 4.80
N PRO A 182 -0.60 8.17 3.50
CA PRO A 182 0.69 8.24 2.82
C PRO A 182 1.11 9.68 2.42
N ILE A 183 0.20 10.66 2.48
CA ILE A 183 0.46 11.99 1.93
C ILE A 183 1.08 12.91 2.99
N ALA A 184 2.24 13.47 2.67
CA ALA A 184 2.95 14.47 3.48
C ALA A 184 3.74 15.45 2.60
N THR A 185 4.06 16.64 3.11
CA THR A 185 5.08 17.51 2.48
C THR A 185 6.43 17.20 3.11
N LEU A 186 7.41 16.85 2.28
CA LEU A 186 8.75 16.45 2.69
C LEU A 186 9.82 17.31 2.04
N GLY A 187 11.01 17.31 2.63
CA GLY A 187 12.18 17.96 2.07
C GLY A 187 12.80 17.08 0.98
N LEU A 188 13.15 17.66 -0.17
CA LEU A 188 13.83 16.97 -1.25
C LEU A 188 15.08 17.73 -1.67
N LYS A 189 16.19 17.02 -1.81
CA LYS A 189 17.37 17.50 -2.55
C LYS A 189 17.63 16.57 -3.72
N ILE A 190 18.01 17.19 -4.85
CA ILE A 190 18.42 16.49 -6.06
C ILE A 190 19.86 16.91 -6.34
N ASN A 191 20.77 15.95 -6.50
CA ASN A 191 22.19 16.17 -6.77
C ASN A 191 22.85 17.16 -5.79
N GLY A 192 22.51 17.08 -4.50
CA GLY A 192 23.02 17.97 -3.46
C GLY A 192 22.56 19.43 -3.58
N GLY A 193 21.55 19.72 -4.41
CA GLY A 193 20.99 21.05 -4.58
C GLY A 193 20.26 21.60 -3.36
N SER A 194 19.62 22.77 -3.53
CA SER A 194 18.80 23.39 -2.49
C SER A 194 17.63 22.49 -2.06
N LEU A 195 17.27 22.56 -0.78
CA LEU A 195 16.09 21.88 -0.25
C LEU A 195 14.82 22.43 -0.91
N GLN A 196 14.00 21.53 -1.44
CA GLN A 196 12.67 21.81 -1.97
C GLN A 196 11.62 21.20 -1.04
N HIS A 197 10.52 21.90 -0.79
CA HIS A 197 9.37 21.36 -0.06
C HIS A 197 8.39 20.75 -1.05
N VAL A 198 8.29 19.43 -1.07
CA VAL A 198 7.58 18.69 -2.10
C VAL A 198 6.47 17.88 -1.45
N PRO A 199 5.21 18.06 -1.88
CA PRO A 199 4.14 17.14 -1.52
C PRO A 199 4.39 15.76 -2.15
N MET A 200 4.45 14.73 -1.31
CA MET A 200 4.77 13.36 -1.69
C MET A 200 3.68 12.39 -1.21
N ILE A 201 3.56 11.26 -1.90
CA ILE A 201 2.84 10.07 -1.45
C ILE A 201 3.90 9.00 -1.16
N VAL A 202 3.99 8.57 0.10
CA VAL A 202 4.84 7.44 0.51
C VAL A 202 4.10 6.14 0.21
N ASP A 203 4.44 5.53 -0.91
CA ASP A 203 3.59 4.54 -1.59
C ASP A 203 4.34 3.24 -1.91
N SER A 204 4.08 2.20 -1.11
CA SER A 204 4.65 0.87 -1.29
C SER A 204 4.17 0.18 -2.57
N GLY A 205 2.99 0.54 -3.09
CA GLY A 205 2.44 0.07 -4.36
C GLY A 205 2.79 0.97 -5.55
N GLY A 206 3.57 2.03 -5.33
CA GLY A 206 3.90 3.05 -6.33
C GLY A 206 4.93 2.62 -7.38
N VAL A 207 5.30 1.34 -7.43
CA VAL A 207 6.32 0.79 -8.32
C VAL A 207 7.65 1.56 -8.13
N LEU A 208 8.21 2.15 -9.19
CA LEU A 208 9.43 2.96 -9.16
C LEU A 208 9.18 4.44 -8.78
N GLY A 209 7.93 4.82 -8.52
CA GLY A 209 7.54 6.17 -8.16
C GLY A 209 7.44 7.14 -9.34
N THR A 210 7.17 8.39 -9.02
CA THR A 210 7.03 9.49 -9.98
C THR A 210 7.72 10.75 -9.48
N MET A 211 8.21 11.57 -10.42
CA MET A 211 8.92 12.82 -10.14
C MET A 211 8.27 13.97 -10.92
N PRO A 212 7.68 14.98 -10.28
CA PRO A 212 7.19 16.16 -10.97
C PRO A 212 8.32 16.90 -11.70
N ALA A 213 8.09 17.26 -12.96
CA ALA A 213 9.09 17.91 -13.83
C ALA A 213 9.67 19.20 -13.22
N ASN A 214 8.83 19.99 -12.56
CA ASN A 214 9.21 21.24 -11.90
C ASN A 214 10.14 21.00 -10.69
N VAL A 215 10.01 19.85 -10.03
CA VAL A 215 10.84 19.44 -8.90
C VAL A 215 12.20 18.92 -9.38
N LEU A 216 12.19 18.13 -10.46
CA LEU A 216 13.41 17.60 -11.08
C LEU A 216 14.35 18.71 -11.60
N GLY A 217 13.79 19.78 -12.15
CA GLY A 217 14.54 20.99 -12.52
C GLY A 217 15.44 20.84 -13.76
N THR A 218 15.34 19.74 -14.51
CA THR A 218 16.16 19.48 -15.72
C THR A 218 15.49 19.92 -17.03
N GLY A 219 14.25 20.40 -16.99
CA GLY A 219 13.43 20.69 -18.17
C GLY A 219 12.77 19.44 -18.81
N GLN A 220 13.06 18.25 -18.28
CA GLN A 220 12.42 17.01 -18.69
C GLN A 220 10.96 16.97 -18.20
N VAL A 221 10.03 16.57 -19.08
CA VAL A 221 8.58 16.52 -18.78
C VAL A 221 7.95 15.12 -18.93
N SER A 222 8.74 14.14 -19.36
CA SER A 222 8.32 12.74 -19.55
C SER A 222 9.54 11.81 -19.52
N GLY A 223 9.32 10.50 -19.57
CA GLY A 223 10.38 9.49 -19.44
C GLY A 223 10.73 9.21 -17.98
N ASN A 224 11.92 8.67 -17.73
CA ASN A 224 12.39 8.33 -16.39
C ASN A 224 13.42 9.36 -15.92
N VAL A 225 13.48 9.60 -14.61
CA VAL A 225 14.56 10.40 -14.01
C VAL A 225 15.92 9.81 -14.47
N PRO A 226 16.89 10.62 -14.91
CA PRO A 226 18.15 10.12 -15.45
C PRO A 226 18.98 9.33 -14.43
N ASP A 227 19.70 8.33 -14.92
CA ASP A 227 20.70 7.59 -14.14
C ASP A 227 21.76 8.52 -13.54
N GLY A 228 22.23 8.15 -12.36
CA GLY A 228 23.19 8.93 -11.58
C GLY A 228 22.57 10.12 -10.85
N THR A 229 21.26 10.39 -11.01
CA THR A 229 20.57 11.40 -10.20
C THR A 229 20.55 10.96 -8.74
N HIS A 230 21.12 11.77 -7.86
CA HIS A 230 21.10 11.54 -6.42
C HIS A 230 19.84 12.16 -5.83
N ILE A 231 18.98 11.33 -5.24
CA ILE A 231 17.72 11.74 -4.62
C ILE A 231 17.87 11.57 -3.11
N GLN A 232 17.62 12.64 -2.38
CA GLN A 232 17.71 12.67 -0.92
C GLN A 232 16.42 13.26 -0.36
N VAL A 233 15.73 12.49 0.48
CA VAL A 233 14.46 12.88 1.08
C VAL A 233 14.64 13.09 2.57
N TYR A 234 14.15 14.22 3.06
CA TYR A 234 14.30 14.69 4.42
C TYR A 234 12.92 14.92 5.06
N THR A 235 12.90 15.08 6.37
CA THR A 235 11.81 15.76 7.07
C THR A 235 11.53 17.12 6.44
N ASN A 236 10.30 17.63 6.58
CA ASN A 236 9.90 18.88 5.91
C ASN A 236 10.79 20.08 6.27
N ASP A 237 11.32 20.14 7.48
CA ASP A 237 12.24 21.19 7.93
C ASP A 237 13.68 21.00 7.42
N GLY A 238 13.98 19.87 6.77
CA GLY A 238 15.29 19.52 6.25
C GLY A 238 16.31 19.11 7.30
N SER A 239 15.90 18.91 8.55
CA SER A 239 16.82 18.62 9.66
C SER A 239 17.28 17.16 9.71
N THR A 240 16.44 16.24 9.25
CA THR A 240 16.70 14.79 9.30
C THR A 240 16.58 14.18 7.91
N LEU A 241 17.60 13.43 7.49
CA LEU A 241 17.56 12.62 6.27
C LEU A 241 16.74 11.36 6.54
N LEU A 242 15.67 11.14 5.78
CA LEU A 242 14.80 9.97 5.90
C LEU A 242 15.31 8.80 5.07
N TYR A 243 15.72 9.07 3.82
CA TYR A 243 16.37 8.10 2.95
C TYR A 243 17.05 8.81 1.77
N GLU A 244 18.02 8.14 1.15
CA GLU A 244 18.64 8.58 -0.09
C GLU A 244 19.01 7.43 -1.01
N TYR A 245 19.09 7.70 -2.30
CA TYR A 245 19.55 6.74 -3.30
C TYR A 245 20.02 7.44 -4.58
N PHE A 246 20.81 6.71 -5.36
CA PHE A 246 21.13 7.09 -6.74
C PHE A 246 20.19 6.34 -7.68
N VAL A 247 19.63 7.06 -8.66
CA VAL A 247 18.89 6.42 -9.75
C VAL A 247 19.84 5.57 -10.59
N ASN A 248 19.48 4.31 -10.77
CA ASN A 248 20.24 3.36 -11.59
C ASN A 248 19.27 2.43 -12.33
N GLY A 249 19.24 2.54 -13.66
CA GLY A 249 18.30 1.83 -14.52
C GLY A 249 16.96 2.55 -14.62
N ASN A 250 15.86 1.80 -14.47
CA ASN A 250 14.54 2.43 -14.51
C ASN A 250 14.31 3.21 -13.19
N GLY A 251 14.43 4.53 -13.25
CA GLY A 251 14.10 5.43 -12.13
C GLY A 251 12.62 5.86 -12.11
N PRO A 252 12.24 6.76 -11.18
CA PRO A 252 10.89 7.34 -11.13
C PRO A 252 10.46 7.93 -12.47
N ARG A 253 9.19 7.80 -12.82
CA ARG A 253 8.66 8.40 -14.05
C ARG A 253 8.47 9.91 -13.88
N VAL A 254 9.02 10.70 -14.80
CA VAL A 254 8.80 12.15 -14.81
C VAL A 254 7.38 12.45 -15.27
N ILE A 255 6.68 13.26 -14.48
CA ILE A 255 5.28 13.65 -14.70
C ILE A 255 5.14 15.17 -14.79
N SER A 256 4.19 15.65 -15.59
CA SER A 256 3.94 17.08 -15.79
C SER A 256 3.04 17.69 -14.71
N SER A 257 2.28 16.87 -13.97
CA SER A 257 1.41 17.27 -12.88
C SER A 257 1.18 16.12 -11.89
N GLY A 258 0.73 16.44 -10.69
CA GLY A 258 0.50 15.46 -9.61
C GLY A 258 1.55 15.55 -8.51
N LEU A 259 1.44 14.63 -7.55
CA LEU A 259 2.38 14.53 -6.43
C LEU A 259 3.60 13.71 -6.84
N MET A 260 4.72 13.95 -6.15
CA MET A 260 5.82 12.99 -6.17
C MET A 260 5.36 11.70 -5.49
N ASN A 261 5.65 10.55 -6.10
CA ASN A 261 5.39 9.25 -5.50
C ASN A 261 6.73 8.59 -5.21
N THR A 262 6.95 8.14 -3.98
CA THR A 262 8.25 7.55 -3.57
C THR A 262 8.54 6.23 -4.26
N GLY A 263 7.49 5.51 -4.69
CA GLY A 263 7.57 4.10 -5.02
C GLY A 263 7.99 3.25 -3.83
N TYR A 264 8.40 2.02 -4.14
CA TYR A 264 8.84 1.02 -3.16
C TYR A 264 10.17 1.36 -2.46
N VAL A 265 10.96 2.30 -3.01
CA VAL A 265 12.36 2.56 -2.58
C VAL A 265 12.53 2.74 -1.08
N PRO A 266 11.79 3.63 -0.36
CA PRO A 266 11.98 3.74 1.09
C PRO A 266 11.69 2.44 1.84
N PHE A 267 10.76 1.61 1.34
CA PHE A 267 10.41 0.34 1.97
C PHE A 267 11.45 -0.76 1.70
N ASP A 268 12.13 -0.71 0.55
CA ASP A 268 13.22 -1.63 0.19
C ASP A 268 14.50 -1.33 0.99
N LEU A 269 14.76 -0.05 1.25
CA LEU A 269 15.93 0.38 2.00
C LEU A 269 15.83 0.04 3.49
N GLN A 270 14.64 0.15 4.08
CA GLN A 270 14.47 0.03 5.51
C GLN A 270 13.02 -0.27 5.95
N PRO A 271 12.79 -0.70 7.20
CA PRO A 271 11.44 -0.85 7.73
C PRO A 271 10.70 0.48 7.78
N VAL A 272 9.44 0.48 7.34
CA VAL A 272 8.57 1.65 7.39
C VAL A 272 7.29 1.29 8.13
N TYR A 273 6.98 2.04 9.20
CA TYR A 273 5.77 1.87 9.97
C TYR A 273 4.71 2.88 9.56
N VAL A 274 3.50 2.38 9.28
CA VAL A 274 2.30 3.17 9.01
C VAL A 274 1.42 3.16 10.25
N SER A 275 1.38 4.28 10.97
CA SER A 275 0.46 4.48 12.08
C SER A 275 -0.88 5.00 11.60
N TYR A 276 -1.96 4.49 12.17
CA TYR A 276 -3.31 5.01 11.96
C TYR A 276 -3.68 6.17 12.90
N SER A 277 -2.72 6.65 13.70
CA SER A 277 -2.87 7.82 14.57
C SER A 277 -2.14 9.04 14.00
N PRO A 278 -2.71 10.26 14.10
CA PRO A 278 -4.10 10.55 14.46
C PRO A 278 -5.09 10.02 13.41
N SER A 279 -6.32 9.69 13.83
CA SER A 279 -7.35 9.14 12.94
C SER A 279 -7.57 10.00 11.68
N GLY A 280 -7.55 9.38 10.50
CA GLY A 280 -7.74 10.04 9.20
C GLY A 280 -6.55 10.87 8.70
N VAL A 281 -5.46 10.93 9.46
CA VAL A 281 -4.20 11.62 9.08
C VAL A 281 -3.06 10.61 9.02
N GLY A 282 -2.92 9.81 10.08
CA GLY A 282 -1.84 8.85 10.25
C GLY A 282 -0.46 9.50 10.41
N THR A 283 0.52 8.63 10.58
CA THR A 283 1.93 8.97 10.72
C THR A 283 2.74 7.90 10.00
N THR A 284 3.78 8.29 9.28
CA THR A 284 4.76 7.35 8.70
C THR A 284 6.05 7.46 9.51
N VAL A 285 6.65 6.34 9.90
CA VAL A 285 7.92 6.29 10.62
C VAL A 285 8.92 5.49 9.80
N PHE A 286 10.11 6.06 9.61
CA PHE A 286 11.24 5.45 8.91
C PHE A 286 12.26 4.96 9.95
N HIS A 287 12.72 3.71 9.85
CA HIS A 287 13.67 3.11 10.80
C HIS A 287 15.05 2.86 10.19
#